data_AF-A0A0L6VT31-F1
#
_entry.id   AF-A0A0L6VT31-F1
#
_cell.length_a   1.000
_cell.length_b   1.000
_cell.length_c   1.000
_cell.angle_alpha   90.00
_cell.angle_beta   90.00
_cell.angle_gamma   90.00
#
_symmetry.space_group_name_H-M   'P 1'
#
loop_
_entity.id
_entity.type
_entity.pdbx_description
1 polymer ?
#
loop_
_entity_poly.entity_id
_entity_poly.type
_entity_poly.pdbx_seq_one_letter_code
_entity_poly.pdbx_strand_id
1 'polypeptide(L)'
;MPGAQSQLFKENDDFPAEIYNPPGKKTTLLQVINNINNSQGGDKIQNRLNILVQWLILINTAVSEGLGWSGKTMSNKELSEWLFNKSLHPKGSITILRDARYSPDSFQEIEEIALRTLALNPVQFEKEVPNASFSIIQIWYKTFNPDTWETICNFNTETSPEINLMCKARSRLLDERIMVDQNSLGFYQSTQLGTLRIPKLEHFPDCMKPEKPSLTKSKFYFYKEECDMSEALKQRMHLRNPGDEAKPIKLPGLRLTLYKDADHLGNTRNFRTRVVMKIKQPIYERDLLCKLNYITWHSRMCHHQLLSVQASKGMKTLPNAIMSFIEWFHSILFNPKDGSLPIFGVVSMKKGGFKQSDFGPIQTYLINEYFSQTRSTLKIIQISLALICFWYQSFHPHFFFQRQQDYWKEMIEHLEIMLNVRGTYSVIYFDNDAKFIGK
;
A
#
# COMPACT_ATOMS: atom_id res chain seq x y z
N MET A 1 35.84 -5.06 28.38
CA MET A 1 35.69 -4.90 26.92
C MET A 1 35.97 -3.45 26.58
N PRO A 2 36.92 -3.12 25.69
CA PRO A 2 37.17 -1.73 25.32
C PRO A 2 35.98 -1.18 24.54
N GLY A 3 35.44 -0.05 24.98
CA GLY A 3 34.31 0.63 24.32
C GLY A 3 34.72 1.19 22.96
N ALA A 4 33.78 1.19 22.01
CA ALA A 4 33.97 1.82 20.71
C ALA A 4 34.25 3.33 20.90
N GLN A 5 35.32 3.84 20.29
CA GLN A 5 35.63 5.26 20.26
C GLN A 5 35.03 5.87 18.99
N SER A 6 34.04 6.75 19.11
CA SER A 6 33.69 7.67 18.03
C SER A 6 34.59 8.90 18.14
N GLN A 7 35.21 9.30 17.04
CA GLN A 7 35.88 10.59 16.91
C GLN A 7 35.00 11.49 16.05
N LEU A 8 34.43 12.53 16.65
CA LEU A 8 33.81 13.63 15.92
C LEU A 8 34.92 14.52 15.35
N PHE A 9 35.04 14.59 14.03
CA PHE A 9 35.79 15.67 13.39
C PHE A 9 34.98 16.96 13.54
N LYS A 10 35.58 17.98 14.14
CA LYS A 10 34.97 19.29 14.40
C LYS A 10 35.42 20.38 13.40
N GLU A 11 35.91 19.99 12.22
CA GLU A 11 36.37 20.93 11.20
C GLU A 11 35.77 20.59 9.83
N ASN A 12 34.45 20.79 9.72
CA ASN A 12 33.70 21.29 8.56
C ASN A 12 32.22 21.12 8.89
N ASP A 13 31.61 22.16 9.45
CA ASP A 13 30.28 22.16 10.10
C ASP A 13 29.06 21.88 9.18
N ASP A 14 29.24 21.45 7.93
CA ASP A 14 28.15 21.31 6.95
C ASP A 14 28.00 19.92 6.30
N PHE A 15 28.76 18.90 6.73
CA PHE A 15 28.68 17.55 6.14
C PHE A 15 27.98 16.53 7.05
N PRO A 16 26.84 15.92 6.62
CA PRO A 16 26.00 15.11 7.51
C PRO A 16 26.44 13.65 7.61
N ALA A 17 27.70 13.40 7.94
CA ALA A 17 28.22 12.04 8.11
C ALA A 17 29.27 11.93 9.23
N GLU A 18 29.18 10.85 10.01
CA GLU A 18 30.11 10.48 11.06
C GLU A 18 30.93 9.27 10.63
N ILE A 19 32.14 9.14 11.15
CA ILE A 19 33.01 8.01 10.89
C ILE A 19 32.90 7.03 12.05
N TYR A 20 32.43 5.81 11.78
CA TYR A 20 32.28 4.73 12.75
C TYR A 20 33.29 3.62 12.51
N ASN A 21 34.10 3.31 13.52
CA ASN A 21 35.05 2.20 13.50
C ASN A 21 34.50 1.02 14.31
N PRO A 22 34.00 -0.06 13.66
CA PRO A 22 33.51 -1.23 14.37
C PRO A 22 34.66 -1.91 15.11
N PRO A 23 34.50 -2.25 16.41
CA PRO A 23 35.55 -2.92 17.16
C PRO A 23 35.94 -4.26 16.50
N GLY A 24 37.24 -4.43 16.24
CA GLY A 24 37.80 -5.66 15.65
C GLY A 24 37.76 -5.74 14.12
N LYS A 25 37.27 -4.72 13.40
CA LYS A 25 37.33 -4.66 11.92
C LYS A 25 38.32 -3.57 11.49
N LYS A 26 39.13 -3.85 10.47
CA LYS A 26 39.97 -2.84 9.78
C LYS A 26 39.15 -1.92 8.85
N THR A 27 37.83 -1.92 8.98
CA THR A 27 36.92 -1.27 8.05
C THR A 27 36.22 -0.13 8.78
N THR A 28 36.53 1.08 8.37
CA THR A 28 35.85 2.29 8.79
C THR A 28 34.55 2.43 8.00
N LEU A 29 33.44 2.74 8.67
CA LEU A 29 32.13 2.94 8.06
C LEU A 29 31.76 4.42 8.12
N LEU A 30 31.26 4.97 7.02
CA LEU A 30 30.65 6.30 7.03
C LEU A 30 29.17 6.13 7.43
N GLN A 31 28.77 6.76 8.53
CA GLN A 31 27.42 6.74 9.06
C GLN A 31 26.75 8.08 8.77
N VAL A 32 25.70 8.07 7.94
CA VAL A 32 24.91 9.29 7.67
C VAL A 32 24.19 9.71 8.96
N ILE A 33 24.47 10.92 9.42
CA ILE A 33 23.84 11.52 10.61
C ILE A 33 22.71 12.41 10.11
N ASN A 34 21.56 12.38 10.76
CA ASN A 34 20.55 13.41 10.54
C ASN A 34 21.01 14.72 11.21
N ASN A 35 20.56 15.88 10.73
CA ASN A 35 20.80 17.22 11.31
C ASN A 35 20.32 17.40 12.78
N ILE A 36 19.92 16.32 13.45
CA ILE A 36 19.44 16.25 14.85
C ILE A 36 20.37 15.34 15.69
N ASN A 37 21.65 15.16 15.31
CA ASN A 37 22.67 14.38 16.05
C ASN A 37 22.23 12.96 16.46
N ASN A 38 21.34 12.34 15.68
CA ASN A 38 20.86 10.98 15.93
C ASN A 38 21.20 10.08 14.75
N SER A 39 21.92 9.00 15.02
CA SER A 39 22.19 7.93 14.05
C SER A 39 20.89 7.39 13.47
N GLN A 40 20.75 7.37 12.14
CA GLN A 40 19.61 6.72 11.52
C GLN A 40 19.81 5.20 11.51
N GLY A 41 18.75 4.45 11.86
CA GLY A 41 18.75 2.99 11.68
C GLY A 41 18.87 2.63 10.19
N GLY A 42 19.62 1.57 9.88
CA GLY A 42 19.93 1.16 8.49
C GLY A 42 18.70 1.03 7.59
N ASP A 43 17.58 0.54 8.13
CA ASP A 43 16.31 0.39 7.41
C ASP A 43 15.75 1.73 6.88
N LYS A 44 15.99 2.84 7.60
CA LYS A 44 15.50 4.18 7.20
C LYS A 44 16.29 4.75 6.02
N ILE A 45 17.62 4.62 6.05
CA ILE A 45 18.50 5.05 4.96
C ILE A 45 18.22 4.20 3.72
N GLN A 46 18.09 2.89 3.89
CA GLN A 46 17.76 1.99 2.78
C GLN A 46 16.43 2.35 2.12
N ASN A 47 15.40 2.65 2.90
CA ASN A 47 14.11 3.08 2.34
C ASN A 47 14.23 4.40 1.55
N ARG A 48 15.01 5.37 2.05
CA ARG A 48 15.24 6.65 1.36
C ARG A 48 16.06 6.49 0.09
N LEU A 49 17.08 5.63 0.11
CA LEU A 49 17.84 5.28 -1.08
C LEU A 49 16.94 4.64 -2.15
N ASN A 50 16.05 3.74 -1.74
CA ASN A 50 15.06 3.15 -2.65
C ASN A 50 14.15 4.21 -3.27
N ILE A 51 13.68 5.18 -2.48
CA ILE A 51 12.84 6.28 -2.99
C ILE A 51 13.63 7.16 -3.97
N LEU A 52 14.89 7.50 -3.68
CA LEU A 52 15.74 8.26 -4.59
C LEU A 52 15.93 7.51 -5.93
N VAL A 53 16.24 6.22 -5.88
CA VAL A 53 16.38 5.39 -7.09
C VAL A 53 15.07 5.31 -7.88
N GLN A 54 13.93 5.22 -7.21
CA GLN A 54 12.62 5.23 -7.88
C GLN A 54 12.37 6.54 -8.62
N TRP A 55 12.68 7.69 -8.00
CA TRP A 55 12.57 8.99 -8.66
C TRP A 55 13.49 9.11 -9.88
N LEU A 56 14.72 8.58 -9.80
CA LEU A 56 15.64 8.57 -10.91
C LEU A 56 15.12 7.75 -12.10
N ILE A 57 14.64 6.52 -11.83
CA ILE A 57 14.04 5.66 -12.85
C ILE A 57 12.80 6.34 -13.47
N LEU A 58 11.98 6.97 -12.64
CA LEU A 58 10.76 7.64 -13.07
C LEU A 58 11.06 8.80 -14.03
N ILE A 59 11.97 9.70 -13.66
CA ILE A 59 12.36 10.85 -14.49
C ILE A 59 13.03 10.38 -15.79
N ASN A 60 13.93 9.40 -15.74
CA ASN A 60 14.59 8.89 -16.95
C ASN A 60 13.59 8.23 -17.91
N THR A 61 12.64 7.47 -17.38
CA THR A 61 11.54 6.90 -18.18
C THR A 61 10.74 8.02 -18.83
N ALA A 62 10.49 9.11 -18.10
CA ALA A 62 9.74 10.24 -18.62
C ALA A 62 10.40 11.01 -19.74
N VAL A 63 11.69 11.24 -19.60
CA VAL A 63 12.48 11.88 -20.64
C VAL A 63 12.56 10.97 -21.86
N SER A 64 12.85 9.67 -21.66
CA SER A 64 12.93 8.69 -22.75
C SER A 64 11.63 8.60 -23.57
N GLU A 65 10.47 8.60 -22.91
CA GLU A 65 9.17 8.65 -23.58
C GLU A 65 8.87 9.99 -24.24
N GLY A 66 9.27 11.09 -23.59
CA GLY A 66 9.18 12.43 -24.14
C GLY A 66 9.99 12.61 -25.43
N LEU A 67 11.03 11.79 -25.62
CA LEU A 67 11.91 11.76 -26.79
C LEU A 67 11.58 10.62 -27.78
N GLY A 68 10.63 9.75 -27.46
CA GLY A 68 10.17 8.68 -28.37
C GLY A 68 11.07 7.44 -28.41
N TRP A 69 11.83 7.14 -27.36
CA TRP A 69 12.83 6.08 -27.34
C TRP A 69 12.25 4.70 -26.96
N SER A 70 12.62 3.66 -27.71
CA SER A 70 12.11 2.28 -27.55
C SER A 70 12.96 1.39 -26.61
N GLY A 71 14.13 1.85 -26.14
CA GLY A 71 15.10 1.11 -25.32
C GLY A 71 15.01 1.30 -23.80
N LYS A 72 13.80 1.49 -23.24
CA LYS A 72 13.55 1.95 -21.85
C LYS A 72 14.25 1.14 -20.75
N THR A 73 14.24 -0.18 -20.87
CA THR A 73 14.77 -1.10 -19.86
C THR A 73 16.30 -1.12 -19.80
N MET A 74 16.96 -0.86 -20.93
CA MET A 74 18.42 -0.84 -21.02
C MET A 74 18.98 0.47 -20.45
N SER A 75 18.34 1.60 -20.77
CA SER A 75 18.67 2.92 -20.23
C SER A 75 18.50 3.02 -18.69
N ASN A 76 17.43 2.46 -18.12
CA ASN A 76 17.23 2.44 -16.66
C ASN A 76 18.23 1.53 -15.93
N LYS A 77 18.63 0.42 -16.56
CA LYS A 77 19.68 -0.47 -16.04
C LYS A 77 21.03 0.23 -16.05
N GLU A 78 21.38 0.89 -17.16
CA GLU A 78 22.61 1.67 -17.28
C GLU A 78 22.67 2.84 -16.30
N LEU A 79 21.57 3.57 -16.10
CA LEU A 79 21.47 4.63 -15.08
C LEU A 79 21.68 4.07 -13.67
N SER A 80 21.06 2.93 -13.35
CA SER A 80 21.22 2.29 -12.04
C SER A 80 22.66 1.84 -11.85
N GLU A 81 23.23 1.10 -12.81
CA GLU A 81 24.62 0.65 -12.77
C GLU A 81 25.61 1.82 -12.71
N TRP A 82 25.36 2.90 -13.46
CA TRP A 82 26.15 4.13 -13.38
C TRP A 82 26.06 4.76 -12.00
N LEU A 83 24.86 4.90 -11.43
CA LEU A 83 24.68 5.48 -10.11
C LEU A 83 25.40 4.62 -9.07
N PHE A 84 25.23 3.30 -9.11
CA PHE A 84 25.94 2.36 -8.24
C PHE A 84 27.46 2.49 -8.42
N ASN A 85 27.96 2.56 -9.66
CA ASN A 85 29.39 2.71 -9.89
C ASN A 85 29.92 4.08 -9.43
N LYS A 86 29.16 5.17 -9.60
CA LYS A 86 29.60 6.52 -9.24
C LYS A 86 29.40 6.88 -7.78
N SER A 87 28.44 6.24 -7.10
CA SER A 87 28.18 6.46 -5.68
C SER A 87 28.82 5.40 -4.79
N LEU A 88 28.99 4.16 -5.27
CA LEU A 88 29.44 3.00 -4.47
C LEU A 88 30.75 2.36 -4.96
N HIS A 89 31.21 2.59 -6.20
CA HIS A 89 32.45 1.99 -6.76
C HIS A 89 33.19 2.85 -7.82
N PRO A 90 33.61 4.10 -7.53
CA PRO A 90 34.21 4.90 -8.60
C PRO A 90 35.60 4.32 -8.94
N LYS A 91 35.98 4.28 -10.23
CA LYS A 91 37.29 3.75 -10.65
C LYS A 91 38.41 4.52 -9.96
N GLY A 92 39.10 3.86 -9.02
CA GLY A 92 40.15 4.47 -8.20
C GLY A 92 39.67 5.04 -6.86
N SER A 93 38.40 4.89 -6.48
CA SER A 93 37.91 5.28 -5.16
C SER A 93 36.94 4.29 -4.52
N ILE A 94 36.82 4.48 -3.22
CA ILE A 94 36.38 3.57 -2.18
C ILE A 94 34.87 3.75 -1.98
N THR A 95 34.16 2.65 -1.71
CA THR A 95 32.73 2.56 -1.39
C THR A 95 32.27 3.65 -0.39
N ILE A 96 30.96 3.92 -0.33
CA ILE A 96 30.25 4.69 0.75
C ILE A 96 30.65 4.26 2.19
N LEU A 97 31.47 3.22 2.31
CA LEU A 97 32.26 2.80 3.46
C LEU A 97 33.73 3.27 3.31
N ARG A 98 34.03 4.56 3.55
CA ARG A 98 35.41 5.08 3.45
C ARG A 98 36.17 5.03 4.80
N ASP A 99 37.47 4.78 4.68
CA ASP A 99 38.51 4.90 5.71
C ASP A 99 38.89 6.38 5.96
N ALA A 100 39.04 6.75 7.24
CA ALA A 100 39.04 8.12 7.80
C ALA A 100 40.26 8.99 7.45
N ARG A 101 41.01 8.65 6.40
CA ARG A 101 42.32 9.23 6.10
C ARG A 101 42.32 10.22 4.93
N TYR A 102 41.14 10.66 4.44
CA TYR A 102 41.03 11.59 3.31
C TYR A 102 40.13 12.79 3.63
N SER A 103 40.48 13.98 3.11
CA SER A 103 39.79 15.24 3.37
C SER A 103 38.41 15.32 2.67
N PRO A 104 37.47 16.11 3.22
CA PRO A 104 36.14 16.39 2.63
C PRO A 104 36.15 16.95 1.20
N ASP A 105 37.29 17.46 0.72
CA ASP A 105 37.43 18.08 -0.61
C ASP A 105 37.47 17.05 -1.76
N SER A 106 37.24 15.77 -1.46
CA SER A 106 37.40 14.65 -2.40
C SER A 106 36.11 13.93 -2.80
N PHE A 107 34.94 14.40 -2.35
CA PHE A 107 33.65 13.86 -2.78
C PHE A 107 33.34 14.27 -4.22
N GLN A 108 32.88 13.32 -5.04
CA GLN A 108 32.35 13.66 -6.36
C GLN A 108 30.97 14.30 -6.20
N GLU A 109 30.62 15.25 -7.06
CA GLU A 109 29.36 16.03 -7.03
C GLU A 109 28.10 15.17 -6.80
N ILE A 110 28.05 13.96 -7.37
CA ILE A 110 26.93 13.00 -7.22
C ILE A 110 26.85 12.43 -5.79
N GLU A 111 28.00 12.12 -5.19
CA GLU A 111 28.08 11.58 -3.82
C GLU A 111 27.59 12.62 -2.81
N GLU A 112 27.95 13.89 -3.01
CA GLU A 112 27.52 15.00 -2.17
C GLU A 112 26.00 15.20 -2.25
N ILE A 113 25.42 15.25 -3.46
CA ILE A 113 23.98 15.39 -3.66
C ILE A 113 23.22 14.22 -3.00
N ALA A 114 23.67 12.98 -3.23
CA ALA A 114 23.02 11.80 -2.66
C ALA A 114 23.09 11.79 -1.12
N LEU A 115 24.27 12.03 -0.55
CA LEU A 115 24.46 12.02 0.91
C LEU A 115 23.69 13.13 1.62
N ARG A 116 23.74 14.37 1.09
CA ARG A 116 22.95 15.49 1.63
C ARG A 116 21.47 15.17 1.61
N THR A 117 20.96 14.64 0.50
CA THR A 117 19.55 14.28 0.37
C THR A 117 19.17 13.19 1.37
N LEU A 118 19.96 12.12 1.48
CA LEU A 118 19.69 11.01 2.39
C LEU A 118 19.74 11.41 3.88
N ALA A 119 20.52 12.44 4.21
CA ALA A 119 20.64 12.97 5.57
C ALA A 119 19.45 13.81 6.04
N LEU A 120 18.66 14.38 5.12
CA LEU A 120 17.54 15.28 5.44
C LEU A 120 16.54 14.65 6.41
N ASN A 121 15.84 15.45 7.21
CA ASN A 121 14.71 14.91 7.98
C ASN A 121 13.58 14.42 7.04
N PRO A 122 12.66 13.54 7.46
CA PRO A 122 11.67 12.93 6.56
C PRO A 122 10.85 13.93 5.73
N VAL A 123 10.44 15.05 6.34
CA VAL A 123 9.62 16.08 5.68
C VAL A 123 10.42 16.82 4.62
N GLN A 124 11.69 17.14 4.90
CA GLN A 124 12.58 17.76 3.92
C GLN A 124 12.98 16.79 2.81
N PHE A 125 13.25 15.52 3.16
CA PHE A 125 13.58 14.48 2.19
C PHE A 125 12.49 14.34 1.13
N GLU A 126 11.22 14.26 1.52
CA GLU A 126 10.11 14.14 0.58
C GLU A 126 9.99 15.34 -0.38
N LYS A 127 10.37 16.54 0.06
CA LYS A 127 10.34 17.76 -0.75
C LYS A 127 11.54 17.88 -1.70
N GLU A 128 12.72 17.48 -1.24
CA GLU A 128 13.98 17.70 -1.96
C GLU A 128 14.37 16.52 -2.85
N VAL A 129 13.88 15.30 -2.58
CA VAL A 129 14.23 14.12 -3.37
C VAL A 129 13.94 14.27 -4.87
N PRO A 130 12.87 14.95 -5.34
CA PRO A 130 12.67 15.14 -6.78
C PRO A 130 13.75 16.06 -7.37
N ASN A 131 14.10 17.16 -6.71
CA ASN A 131 15.10 18.11 -7.17
C ASN A 131 16.49 17.46 -7.22
N ALA A 132 16.87 16.75 -6.16
CA ALA A 132 18.11 15.98 -6.12
C ALA A 132 18.17 14.95 -7.26
N SER A 133 17.05 14.28 -7.55
CA SER A 133 16.96 13.32 -8.65
C SER A 133 17.14 13.98 -10.02
N PHE A 134 16.58 15.18 -10.23
CA PHE A 134 16.80 15.95 -11.45
C PHE A 134 18.27 16.33 -11.63
N SER A 135 18.93 16.80 -10.57
CA SER A 135 20.37 17.14 -10.62
C SER A 135 21.22 15.91 -10.96
N ILE A 136 20.97 14.76 -10.33
CA ILE A 136 21.70 13.52 -10.62
C ILE A 136 21.48 13.07 -12.07
N ILE A 137 20.25 13.13 -12.59
CA ILE A 137 19.95 12.77 -13.98
C ILE A 137 20.60 13.73 -14.98
N GLN A 138 20.61 15.01 -14.67
CA GLN A 138 21.28 16.00 -15.50
C GLN A 138 22.78 15.67 -15.61
N ILE A 139 23.44 15.34 -14.50
CA ILE A 139 24.84 14.91 -14.49
C ILE A 139 25.01 13.63 -15.30
N TRP A 140 24.11 12.66 -15.16
CA TRP A 140 24.16 11.41 -15.92
C TRP A 140 24.07 11.65 -17.43
N TYR A 141 23.10 12.44 -17.90
CA TYR A 141 22.98 12.78 -19.31
C TYR A 141 24.19 13.57 -19.80
N LYS A 142 24.68 14.55 -19.04
CA LYS A 142 25.88 15.34 -19.43
C LYS A 142 27.14 14.49 -19.57
N THR A 143 27.32 13.49 -18.68
CA THR A 143 28.61 12.81 -18.53
C THR A 143 28.65 11.41 -19.13
N PHE A 144 27.52 10.72 -19.22
CA PHE A 144 27.44 9.31 -19.58
C PHE A 144 26.50 9.04 -20.75
N ASN A 145 25.60 9.97 -21.07
CA ASN A 145 24.70 9.85 -22.22
C ASN A 145 24.54 11.21 -22.95
N PRO A 146 25.64 11.73 -23.52
CA PRO A 146 25.71 13.07 -24.08
C PRO A 146 24.77 13.27 -25.28
N ASP A 147 24.48 12.22 -26.05
CA ASP A 147 23.55 12.29 -27.18
C ASP A 147 22.13 12.64 -26.71
N THR A 148 21.71 12.10 -25.55
CA THR A 148 20.45 12.51 -24.92
C THR A 148 20.50 13.95 -24.50
N TRP A 149 21.62 14.36 -23.91
CA TRP A 149 21.80 15.73 -23.42
C TRP A 149 21.75 16.74 -24.57
N GLU A 150 22.40 16.45 -25.69
CA GLU A 150 22.35 17.27 -26.91
C GLU A 150 20.91 17.38 -27.44
N THR A 151 20.17 16.26 -27.46
CA THR A 151 18.75 16.26 -27.84
C THR A 151 17.90 17.14 -26.92
N ILE A 152 18.17 17.14 -25.61
CA ILE A 152 17.51 18.01 -24.63
C ILE A 152 17.88 19.49 -24.84
N CYS A 153 19.16 19.78 -25.09
CA CYS A 153 19.63 21.13 -25.40
C CYS A 153 18.95 21.71 -26.64
N ASN A 154 18.81 20.89 -27.68
CA ASN A 154 18.25 21.29 -28.97
C ASN A 154 16.71 21.28 -29.01
N PHE A 155 16.05 20.86 -27.93
CA PHE A 155 14.58 20.76 -27.90
C PHE A 155 13.88 22.12 -27.97
N ASN A 156 14.39 23.10 -27.23
CA ASN A 156 14.00 24.50 -27.34
C ASN A 156 15.22 25.36 -27.03
N THR A 157 15.73 26.05 -28.05
CA THR A 157 16.93 26.89 -27.94
C THR A 157 16.68 28.21 -27.21
N GLU A 158 15.41 28.57 -26.95
CA GLU A 158 15.03 29.78 -26.20
C GLU A 158 15.01 29.55 -24.67
N THR A 159 15.08 28.29 -24.22
CA THR A 159 15.05 27.92 -22.80
C THR A 159 16.27 27.10 -22.41
N SER A 160 16.68 27.17 -21.14
CA SER A 160 17.86 26.43 -20.70
C SER A 160 17.66 24.91 -20.82
N PRO A 161 18.71 24.12 -21.08
CA PRO A 161 18.62 22.66 -21.14
C PRO A 161 18.00 22.02 -19.89
N GLU A 162 18.22 22.63 -18.72
CA GLU A 162 17.61 22.22 -17.45
C GLU A 162 16.08 22.40 -17.45
N ILE A 163 15.60 23.52 -17.99
CA ILE A 163 14.17 23.77 -18.16
C ILE A 163 13.60 22.79 -19.19
N ASN A 164 14.31 22.51 -20.28
CA ASN A 164 13.88 21.52 -21.28
C ASN A 164 13.73 20.12 -20.70
N LEU A 165 14.71 19.68 -19.90
CA LEU A 165 14.68 18.40 -19.17
C LEU A 165 13.47 18.34 -18.22
N MET A 166 13.28 19.38 -17.40
CA MET A 166 12.16 19.45 -16.46
C MET A 166 10.82 19.49 -17.18
N CYS A 167 10.69 20.26 -18.27
CA CYS A 167 9.47 20.35 -19.05
C CYS A 167 9.12 19.00 -19.68
N LYS A 168 10.09 18.26 -20.22
CA LYS A 168 9.86 16.91 -20.77
C LYS A 168 9.45 15.89 -19.70
N ALA A 169 10.17 15.88 -18.59
CA ALA A 169 9.83 15.01 -17.47
C ALA A 169 8.43 15.37 -16.93
N ARG A 170 8.16 16.64 -16.63
CA ARG A 170 6.88 17.09 -16.07
C ARG A 170 5.72 16.93 -17.05
N SER A 171 5.86 17.27 -18.32
CA SER A 171 4.78 17.10 -19.31
C SER A 171 4.36 15.64 -19.40
N ARG A 172 5.31 14.71 -19.23
CA ARG A 172 5.03 13.28 -19.27
C ARG A 172 4.69 12.64 -17.93
N LEU A 173 5.06 13.25 -16.81
CA LEU A 173 4.59 12.86 -15.48
C LEU A 173 3.16 13.36 -15.21
N LEU A 174 2.76 14.46 -15.87
CA LEU A 174 1.42 15.03 -15.82
C LEU A 174 0.49 14.44 -16.88
N ASP A 175 1.00 14.08 -18.07
CA ASP A 175 0.32 13.09 -18.93
C ASP A 175 0.34 11.77 -18.15
N GLU A 176 -0.81 11.25 -17.70
CA GLU A 176 -0.97 10.06 -16.85
C GLU A 176 -0.41 8.72 -17.43
N ARG A 177 0.44 8.78 -18.47
CA ARG A 177 1.01 7.64 -19.20
C ARG A 177 2.28 7.06 -18.59
N ILE A 178 2.98 7.79 -17.71
CA ILE A 178 4.13 7.23 -17.00
C ILE A 178 3.65 6.66 -15.69
N MET A 179 3.13 5.44 -15.80
CA MET A 179 3.00 4.61 -14.62
C MET A 179 4.43 4.31 -14.13
N VAL A 180 4.79 4.89 -12.98
CA VAL A 180 5.75 4.26 -12.05
C VAL A 180 5.44 2.78 -12.12
N ASP A 181 6.42 1.96 -12.51
CA ASP A 181 6.21 0.53 -12.73
C ASP A 181 5.37 -0.03 -11.58
N GLN A 182 4.12 -0.38 -11.90
CA GLN A 182 3.18 -0.89 -10.90
C GLN A 182 3.67 -2.25 -10.37
N ASN A 183 4.73 -2.83 -10.94
CA ASN A 183 5.43 -3.98 -10.39
C ASN A 183 6.51 -3.63 -9.34
N SER A 184 6.78 -2.35 -9.08
CA SER A 184 7.69 -1.93 -8.02
C SER A 184 7.13 -2.35 -6.65
N LEU A 185 8.01 -2.89 -5.79
CA LEU A 185 7.66 -3.35 -4.43
C LEU A 185 6.97 -2.25 -3.59
N GLY A 186 7.12 -0.98 -3.98
CA GLY A 186 6.55 0.18 -3.31
C GLY A 186 5.07 0.44 -3.61
N PHE A 187 4.47 -0.12 -4.67
CA PHE A 187 3.07 0.19 -5.04
C PHE A 187 2.04 -0.62 -4.24
N TYR A 188 2.42 -1.82 -3.79
CA TYR A 188 1.51 -2.76 -3.14
C TYR A 188 1.68 -2.78 -1.62
N GLN A 189 0.61 -3.13 -0.92
CA GLN A 189 0.64 -3.36 0.52
C GLN A 189 1.47 -4.59 0.85
N SER A 190 2.12 -4.58 2.02
CA SER A 190 2.77 -5.75 2.58
C SER A 190 1.77 -6.85 2.94
N THR A 191 0.55 -6.46 3.32
CA THR A 191 -0.54 -7.40 3.61
C THR A 191 -1.13 -7.92 2.29
N GLN A 192 -0.97 -9.21 2.02
CA GLN A 192 -1.51 -9.88 0.85
C GLN A 192 -2.84 -10.59 1.18
N LEU A 193 -3.73 -10.69 0.19
CA LEU A 193 -4.94 -11.49 0.24
C LEU A 193 -4.77 -12.71 -0.67
N GLY A 194 -4.22 -13.80 -0.15
CA GLY A 194 -3.76 -14.91 -0.99
C GLY A 194 -2.61 -14.47 -1.90
N THR A 195 -2.74 -14.68 -3.21
CA THR A 195 -1.77 -14.20 -4.22
C THR A 195 -2.07 -12.77 -4.72
N LEU A 196 -3.14 -12.15 -4.22
CA LEU A 196 -3.61 -10.84 -4.66
C LEU A 196 -2.68 -9.72 -4.16
N ARG A 197 -2.19 -8.89 -5.10
CA ARG A 197 -1.43 -7.68 -4.78
C ARG A 197 -2.37 -6.48 -4.67
N ILE A 198 -2.56 -5.95 -3.47
CA ILE A 198 -3.49 -4.84 -3.21
C ILE A 198 -2.70 -3.52 -3.23
N PRO A 199 -3.07 -2.52 -4.06
CA PRO A 199 -2.38 -1.23 -4.07
C PRO A 199 -2.43 -0.59 -2.68
N LYS A 200 -1.39 0.17 -2.32
CA LYS A 200 -1.40 0.95 -1.08
C LYS A 200 -2.51 2.01 -1.11
N LEU A 201 -3.02 2.35 0.07
CA LEU A 201 -4.07 3.35 0.22
C LEU A 201 -3.66 4.73 -0.31
N GLU A 202 -2.36 5.06 -0.29
CA GLU A 202 -1.81 6.31 -0.84
C GLU A 202 -2.04 6.48 -2.34
N HIS A 203 -2.25 5.38 -3.08
CA HIS A 203 -2.56 5.42 -4.52
C HIS A 203 -4.05 5.55 -4.83
N PHE A 204 -4.91 5.56 -3.81
CA PHE A 204 -6.32 5.87 -4.00
C PHE A 204 -6.52 7.40 -3.88
N PRO A 205 -7.38 8.01 -4.70
CA PRO A 205 -7.74 9.42 -4.54
C PRO A 205 -8.51 9.63 -3.23
N ASP A 206 -8.51 10.86 -2.71
CA ASP A 206 -9.14 11.17 -1.43
C ASP A 206 -10.66 11.01 -1.46
N CYS A 207 -11.29 11.18 -2.63
CA CYS A 207 -12.69 10.87 -2.84
C CYS A 207 -13.03 9.37 -2.71
N MET A 208 -12.04 8.48 -2.60
CA MET A 208 -12.20 7.05 -2.34
C MET A 208 -11.79 6.63 -0.91
N LYS A 209 -11.52 7.60 -0.02
CA LYS A 209 -11.11 7.39 1.38
C LYS A 209 -12.13 7.98 2.36
N PRO A 210 -13.31 7.36 2.54
CA PRO A 210 -14.33 7.95 3.39
C PRO A 210 -13.89 7.95 4.85
N GLU A 211 -13.76 9.14 5.44
CA GLU A 211 -13.30 9.29 6.82
C GLU A 211 -14.34 8.81 7.83
N LYS A 212 -15.62 9.06 7.53
CA LYS A 212 -16.75 8.70 8.39
C LYS A 212 -17.68 7.77 7.63
N PRO A 213 -18.34 6.82 8.30
CA PRO A 213 -19.49 6.15 7.75
C PRO A 213 -20.63 7.18 7.66
N SER A 214 -20.61 8.03 6.62
CA SER A 214 -21.55 9.13 6.43
C SER A 214 -22.85 8.70 5.72
N LEU A 215 -23.12 7.39 5.67
CA LEU A 215 -24.41 6.91 5.19
C LEU A 215 -25.45 7.29 6.23
N THR A 216 -26.22 8.35 5.93
CA THR A 216 -27.45 8.66 6.64
C THR A 216 -28.31 7.40 6.70
N LYS A 217 -28.92 7.11 7.86
CA LYS A 217 -29.71 5.90 8.11
C LYS A 217 -30.76 5.61 7.01
N SER A 218 -31.19 6.63 6.28
CA SER A 218 -32.15 6.54 5.18
C SER A 218 -31.62 5.92 3.88
N LYS A 219 -30.30 5.75 3.70
CA LYS A 219 -29.72 5.11 2.49
C LYS A 219 -29.51 3.60 2.62
N PHE A 220 -29.81 3.01 3.78
CA PHE A 220 -29.78 1.57 3.99
C PHE A 220 -31.19 0.99 3.85
N TYR A 221 -31.67 0.87 2.62
CA TYR A 221 -32.75 -0.10 2.36
C TYR A 221 -32.08 -1.44 2.14
N PHE A 222 -32.05 -2.24 3.19
CA PHE A 222 -31.46 -3.57 3.14
C PHE A 222 -32.31 -4.46 2.26
N TYR A 223 -31.66 -5.14 1.31
CA TYR A 223 -32.27 -6.31 0.68
C TYR A 223 -32.50 -7.40 1.73
N LYS A 224 -33.39 -8.35 1.44
CA LYS A 224 -33.70 -9.45 2.36
C LYS A 224 -32.44 -10.14 2.86
N GLU A 225 -31.45 -10.34 2.00
CA GLU A 225 -30.18 -11.00 2.29
C GLU A 225 -29.27 -10.16 3.22
N GLU A 226 -29.40 -8.83 3.20
CA GLU A 226 -28.65 -7.93 4.09
C GLU A 226 -29.35 -7.77 5.45
N CYS A 227 -30.68 -7.84 5.46
CA CYS A 227 -31.45 -8.09 6.67
C CYS A 227 -31.05 -9.44 7.28
N ASP A 228 -30.91 -10.49 6.47
CA ASP A 228 -30.50 -11.83 6.91
C ASP A 228 -29.06 -11.81 7.47
N MET A 229 -28.13 -11.06 6.87
CA MET A 229 -26.78 -10.85 7.43
C MET A 229 -26.82 -10.14 8.79
N SER A 230 -27.62 -9.07 8.88
CA SER A 230 -27.78 -8.29 10.10
C SER A 230 -28.40 -9.13 11.20
N GLU A 231 -29.43 -9.91 10.87
CA GLU A 231 -30.15 -10.75 11.80
C GLU A 231 -29.32 -11.97 12.21
N ALA A 232 -28.60 -12.59 11.27
CA ALA A 232 -27.62 -13.63 11.57
C ALA A 232 -26.53 -13.12 12.51
N LEU A 233 -26.03 -11.89 12.30
CA LEU A 233 -25.06 -11.27 13.19
C LEU A 233 -25.66 -11.06 14.58
N LYS A 234 -26.85 -10.46 14.68
CA LYS A 234 -27.56 -10.25 15.96
C LYS A 234 -27.79 -11.56 16.70
N GLN A 235 -28.34 -12.58 16.05
CA GLN A 235 -28.54 -13.92 16.63
C GLN A 235 -27.23 -14.53 17.13
N ARG A 236 -26.12 -14.29 16.40
CA ARG A 236 -24.77 -14.77 16.76
C ARG A 236 -24.03 -13.86 17.74
N MET A 237 -24.56 -12.68 18.07
CA MET A 237 -23.96 -11.73 19.02
C MET A 237 -24.74 -11.63 20.34
N HIS A 238 -26.08 -11.77 20.30
CA HIS A 238 -27.01 -11.64 21.44
C HIS A 238 -26.99 -12.81 22.44
N LEU A 239 -26.22 -13.86 22.18
CA LEU A 239 -26.05 -14.94 23.15
C LEU A 239 -25.09 -14.48 24.25
N ARG A 240 -25.44 -14.86 25.48
CA ARG A 240 -25.08 -14.26 26.77
C ARG A 240 -23.60 -13.87 26.84
N ASN A 241 -23.27 -12.78 27.55
CA ASN A 241 -21.88 -12.58 27.96
C ASN A 241 -21.43 -13.86 28.65
N PRO A 242 -20.33 -14.50 28.17
CA PRO A 242 -19.82 -15.68 28.83
C PRO A 242 -19.65 -15.30 30.29
N GLY A 243 -20.23 -16.08 31.20
CA GLY A 243 -20.03 -15.86 32.63
C GLY A 243 -18.54 -15.69 32.88
N ASP A 244 -18.18 -14.74 33.75
CA ASP A 244 -16.82 -14.19 33.97
C ASP A 244 -15.72 -15.23 34.28
N GLU A 245 -16.05 -16.51 34.32
CA GLU A 245 -15.19 -17.61 34.76
C GLU A 245 -14.36 -18.26 33.62
N ALA A 246 -14.77 -18.15 32.34
CA ALA A 246 -14.04 -18.82 31.25
C ALA A 246 -12.93 -17.95 30.65
N LYS A 247 -11.67 -18.36 30.83
CA LYS A 247 -10.51 -17.67 30.23
C LYS A 247 -10.62 -17.65 28.68
N PRO A 248 -10.59 -16.46 28.05
CA PRO A 248 -10.64 -16.35 26.59
C PRO A 248 -9.38 -16.93 25.94
N ILE A 249 -9.55 -17.61 24.80
CA ILE A 249 -8.43 -18.07 23.97
C ILE A 249 -8.09 -16.95 22.98
N LYS A 250 -6.84 -16.47 23.03
CA LYS A 250 -6.29 -15.50 22.08
C LYS A 250 -5.44 -16.23 21.06
N LEU A 251 -5.58 -15.86 19.79
CA LEU A 251 -4.79 -16.43 18.71
C LEU A 251 -3.68 -15.43 18.32
N PRO A 252 -2.39 -15.78 18.47
CA PRO A 252 -1.30 -14.95 17.97
C PRO A 252 -1.50 -14.63 16.48
N GLY A 253 -1.22 -13.39 16.07
CA GLY A 253 -1.36 -12.95 14.68
C GLY A 253 -2.79 -12.61 14.23
N LEU A 254 -3.82 -12.92 15.03
CA LEU A 254 -5.21 -12.56 14.76
C LEU A 254 -5.78 -11.67 15.85
N ARG A 255 -6.48 -10.61 15.44
CA ARG A 255 -7.22 -9.74 16.36
C ARG A 255 -8.61 -10.27 16.65
N LEU A 256 -8.64 -11.51 17.11
CA LEU A 256 -9.84 -12.27 17.42
C LEU A 256 -9.63 -13.02 18.73
N THR A 257 -10.70 -13.15 19.50
CA THR A 257 -10.73 -13.90 20.75
C THR A 257 -11.88 -14.89 20.73
N LEU A 258 -11.61 -16.09 21.23
CA LEU A 258 -12.55 -17.18 21.32
C LEU A 258 -13.02 -17.34 22.77
N TYR A 259 -14.32 -17.28 22.98
CA TYR A 259 -14.95 -17.44 24.28
C TYR A 259 -15.68 -18.78 24.34
N LYS A 260 -15.61 -19.50 25.46
CA LYS A 260 -16.36 -20.75 25.60
C LYS A 260 -17.86 -20.45 25.52
N ASP A 261 -18.58 -21.21 24.69
CA ASP A 261 -20.02 -21.03 24.53
C ASP A 261 -20.77 -21.78 25.63
N ALA A 262 -21.45 -21.05 26.52
CA ALA A 262 -22.16 -21.61 27.66
C ALA A 262 -23.57 -22.10 27.31
N ASP A 263 -24.13 -21.65 26.19
CA ASP A 263 -25.54 -21.89 25.85
C ASP A 263 -25.77 -23.28 25.21
N HIS A 264 -24.70 -23.95 24.78
CA HIS A 264 -24.75 -25.35 24.35
C HIS A 264 -24.55 -26.30 25.55
N LEU A 265 -25.62 -26.47 26.34
CA LEU A 265 -25.71 -27.42 27.45
C LEU A 265 -25.10 -28.78 27.07
N GLY A 266 -23.92 -29.08 27.61
CA GLY A 266 -23.24 -30.37 27.51
C GLY A 266 -22.03 -30.45 26.55
N ASN A 267 -21.84 -29.49 25.62
CA ASN A 267 -20.70 -29.55 24.69
C ASN A 267 -19.57 -28.59 25.08
N THR A 268 -18.65 -29.08 25.92
CA THR A 268 -17.50 -28.31 26.44
C THR A 268 -16.50 -27.85 25.38
N ARG A 269 -16.70 -28.23 24.11
CA ARG A 269 -15.80 -27.92 22.99
C ARG A 269 -16.27 -26.79 22.10
N ASN A 270 -17.42 -26.18 22.36
CA ASN A 270 -17.92 -25.07 21.54
C ASN A 270 -17.40 -23.72 22.04
N PHE A 271 -16.97 -22.89 21.10
CA PHE A 271 -16.42 -21.56 21.34
C PHE A 271 -17.05 -20.57 20.38
N ARG A 272 -17.11 -19.30 20.77
CA ARG A 272 -17.64 -18.21 19.97
C ARG A 272 -16.53 -17.26 19.58
N THR A 273 -16.52 -16.87 18.32
CA THR A 273 -15.60 -15.87 17.80
C THR A 273 -16.05 -14.46 18.16
N ARG A 274 -15.16 -13.63 18.70
CA ARG A 274 -15.36 -12.19 18.90
C ARG A 274 -14.14 -11.44 18.39
N VAL A 275 -14.34 -10.53 17.44
CA VAL A 275 -13.28 -9.65 16.94
C VAL A 275 -12.95 -8.59 18.00
N VAL A 276 -11.65 -8.36 18.21
CA VAL A 276 -11.16 -7.40 19.20
C VAL A 276 -10.50 -6.23 18.47
N MET A 277 -10.79 -5.00 18.90
CA MET A 277 -10.15 -3.81 18.35
C MET A 277 -8.65 -3.81 18.62
N LYS A 278 -7.88 -3.04 17.84
CA LYS A 278 -6.44 -2.80 18.09
C LYS A 278 -6.16 -2.33 19.53
N ILE A 279 -7.10 -1.63 20.15
CA ILE A 279 -7.04 -1.09 21.53
C ILE A 279 -7.42 -2.18 22.57
N LYS A 280 -7.48 -3.46 22.18
CA LYS A 280 -7.83 -4.61 23.04
C LYS A 280 -9.23 -4.58 23.65
N GLN A 281 -10.10 -3.68 23.20
CA GLN A 281 -11.50 -3.63 23.60
C GLN A 281 -12.37 -4.43 22.62
N PRO A 282 -13.42 -5.13 23.10
CA PRO A 282 -14.40 -5.76 22.23
C PRO A 282 -15.14 -4.70 21.40
N ILE A 283 -15.48 -5.04 20.16
CA ILE A 283 -16.29 -4.17 19.30
C ILE A 283 -17.74 -4.27 19.75
N TYR A 284 -18.41 -3.13 19.93
CA TYR A 284 -19.85 -3.12 20.21
C TYR A 284 -20.64 -3.64 19.01
N GLU A 285 -21.72 -4.37 19.27
CA GLU A 285 -22.56 -4.96 18.23
C GLU A 285 -23.04 -3.93 17.21
N ARG A 286 -23.44 -2.74 17.67
CA ARG A 286 -23.84 -1.63 16.80
C ARG A 286 -22.74 -1.21 15.83
N ASP A 287 -21.50 -1.10 16.30
CA ASP A 287 -20.37 -0.69 15.46
C ASP A 287 -20.03 -1.78 14.44
N LEU A 288 -20.13 -3.04 14.87
CA LEU A 288 -19.90 -4.19 13.99
C LEU A 288 -20.96 -4.25 12.89
N LEU A 289 -22.23 -4.04 13.24
CA LEU A 289 -23.34 -3.97 12.31
C LEU A 289 -23.16 -2.80 11.33
N CYS A 290 -22.77 -1.61 11.84
CA CYS A 290 -22.43 -0.48 10.99
C CYS A 290 -21.31 -0.83 10.00
N LYS A 291 -20.23 -1.48 10.45
CA LYS A 291 -19.15 -1.95 9.56
C LYS A 291 -19.65 -2.94 8.53
N LEU A 292 -20.44 -3.94 8.93
CA LEU A 292 -20.98 -4.95 8.03
C LEU A 292 -21.84 -4.32 6.92
N ASN A 293 -22.74 -3.42 7.31
CA ASN A 293 -23.58 -2.71 6.36
C ASN A 293 -22.75 -1.82 5.44
N TYR A 294 -21.71 -1.17 5.98
CA TYR A 294 -20.83 -0.30 5.22
C TYR A 294 -20.04 -1.05 4.15
N ILE A 295 -19.44 -2.20 4.48
CA ILE A 295 -18.70 -3.02 3.51
C ILE A 295 -19.60 -3.67 2.48
N THR A 296 -20.79 -4.12 2.87
CA THR A 296 -21.76 -4.70 1.95
C THR A 296 -22.19 -3.68 0.90
N TRP A 297 -22.61 -2.48 1.34
CA TRP A 297 -23.05 -1.42 0.43
C TRP A 297 -21.94 -0.99 -0.53
N HIS A 298 -20.72 -0.76 -0.03
CA HIS A 298 -19.58 -0.37 -0.89
C HIS A 298 -19.16 -1.47 -1.84
N SER A 299 -19.27 -2.74 -1.43
CA SER A 299 -18.98 -3.85 -2.33
C SER A 299 -19.99 -3.93 -3.47
N ARG A 300 -21.28 -3.71 -3.21
CA ARG A 300 -22.30 -3.60 -4.27
C ARG A 300 -22.02 -2.44 -5.20
N MET A 301 -21.73 -1.26 -4.66
CA MET A 301 -21.37 -0.08 -5.43
C MET A 301 -20.21 -0.37 -6.38
N CYS A 302 -19.11 -0.90 -5.84
CA CYS A 302 -17.92 -1.24 -6.62
C CYS A 302 -18.20 -2.33 -7.65
N HIS A 303 -19.08 -3.29 -7.33
CA HIS A 303 -19.42 -4.39 -8.23
C HIS A 303 -20.34 -3.94 -9.37
N HIS A 304 -21.33 -3.08 -9.09
CA HIS A 304 -22.11 -2.41 -10.13
C HIS A 304 -21.19 -1.65 -11.10
N GLN A 305 -20.21 -0.92 -10.55
CA GLN A 305 -19.27 -0.20 -11.40
C GLN A 305 -18.38 -1.13 -12.22
N LEU A 306 -17.91 -2.24 -11.65
CA LEU A 306 -17.17 -3.26 -12.38
C LEU A 306 -17.98 -3.80 -13.57
N LEU A 307 -19.25 -4.14 -13.36
CA LEU A 307 -20.12 -4.64 -14.43
C LEU A 307 -20.34 -3.60 -15.53
N SER A 308 -20.45 -2.31 -15.17
CA SER A 308 -20.55 -1.21 -16.12
C SER A 308 -19.27 -1.07 -16.97
N VAL A 309 -18.09 -1.10 -16.33
CA VAL A 309 -16.79 -1.05 -17.03
C VAL A 309 -16.60 -2.27 -17.94
N GLN A 310 -17.00 -3.45 -17.50
CA GLN A 310 -16.95 -4.66 -18.33
C GLN A 310 -17.84 -4.52 -19.56
N ALA A 311 -19.07 -4.05 -19.38
CA ALA A 311 -20.01 -3.84 -20.47
C ALA A 311 -19.51 -2.80 -21.48
N SER A 312 -18.97 -1.66 -21.01
CA SER A 312 -18.44 -0.60 -21.90
C SER A 312 -17.24 -1.07 -22.72
N LYS A 313 -16.48 -2.05 -22.22
CA LYS A 313 -15.35 -2.68 -22.92
C LYS A 313 -15.73 -3.88 -23.78
N GLY A 314 -17.03 -4.20 -23.89
CA GLY A 314 -17.51 -5.37 -24.62
C GLY A 314 -17.10 -6.71 -23.98
N MET A 315 -16.74 -6.71 -22.70
CA MET A 315 -16.43 -7.93 -21.95
C MET A 315 -17.72 -8.66 -21.57
N LYS A 316 -17.63 -10.00 -21.46
CA LYS A 316 -18.74 -10.79 -20.93
C LYS A 316 -18.94 -10.47 -19.45
N THR A 317 -20.16 -10.14 -19.06
CA THR A 317 -20.56 -9.98 -17.67
C THR A 317 -21.12 -11.29 -17.12
N LEU A 318 -20.87 -11.55 -15.84
CA LEU A 318 -21.41 -12.71 -15.15
C LEU A 318 -22.87 -12.42 -14.73
N PRO A 319 -23.86 -13.23 -15.14
CA PRO A 319 -25.23 -13.06 -14.69
C PRO A 319 -25.33 -13.21 -13.16
N ASN A 320 -26.17 -12.40 -12.52
CA ASN A 320 -26.38 -12.39 -11.06
C ASN A 320 -25.10 -12.22 -10.22
N ALA A 321 -24.02 -11.68 -10.80
CA ALA A 321 -22.72 -11.63 -10.15
C ALA A 321 -22.76 -10.97 -8.76
N ILE A 322 -23.51 -9.88 -8.61
CA ILE A 322 -23.62 -9.16 -7.35
C ILE A 322 -24.24 -10.04 -6.27
N MET A 323 -25.33 -10.74 -6.57
CA MET A 323 -25.96 -11.60 -5.58
C MET A 323 -25.10 -12.80 -5.23
N SER A 324 -24.51 -13.46 -6.22
CA SER A 324 -23.58 -14.56 -5.98
C SER A 324 -22.35 -14.14 -5.17
N PHE A 325 -21.86 -12.91 -5.37
CA PHE A 325 -20.79 -12.34 -4.55
C PHE A 325 -21.24 -12.09 -3.11
N ILE A 326 -22.44 -11.53 -2.88
CA ILE A 326 -22.97 -11.29 -1.53
C ILE A 326 -23.21 -12.60 -0.77
N GLU A 327 -23.77 -13.62 -1.41
CA GLU A 327 -23.94 -14.95 -0.82
C GLU A 327 -22.60 -15.59 -0.47
N TRP A 328 -21.62 -15.46 -1.35
CA TRP A 328 -20.25 -15.90 -1.09
C TRP A 328 -19.66 -15.16 0.11
N PHE A 329 -19.74 -13.84 0.14
CA PHE A 329 -19.22 -13.01 1.24
C PHE A 329 -19.89 -13.37 2.57
N HIS A 330 -21.22 -13.54 2.57
CA HIS A 330 -21.97 -14.05 3.73
C HIS A 330 -21.39 -15.38 4.21
N SER A 331 -21.11 -16.32 3.30
CA SER A 331 -20.53 -17.62 3.68
C SER A 331 -19.16 -17.46 4.35
N ILE A 332 -18.30 -16.56 3.87
CA ILE A 332 -16.98 -16.30 4.50
C ILE A 332 -17.12 -15.78 5.93
N LEU A 333 -18.10 -14.90 6.18
CA LEU A 333 -18.31 -14.32 7.50
C LEU A 333 -18.87 -15.34 8.50
N PHE A 334 -19.79 -16.18 8.05
CA PHE A 334 -20.69 -16.93 8.93
C PHE A 334 -20.56 -18.44 8.82
N ASN A 335 -20.42 -19.00 7.62
CA ASN A 335 -20.42 -20.43 7.36
C ASN A 335 -19.45 -20.79 6.21
N PRO A 336 -18.12 -20.72 6.41
CA PRO A 336 -17.16 -20.94 5.34
C PRO A 336 -17.27 -22.36 4.79
N LYS A 337 -17.28 -22.48 3.46
CA LYS A 337 -17.42 -23.77 2.75
C LYS A 337 -16.10 -24.51 2.54
N ASP A 338 -14.98 -23.84 2.76
CA ASP A 338 -13.62 -24.36 2.58
C ASP A 338 -13.06 -25.08 3.82
N GLY A 339 -13.88 -25.25 4.86
CA GLY A 339 -13.49 -25.87 6.13
C GLY A 339 -12.76 -24.93 7.09
N SER A 340 -12.58 -23.66 6.72
CA SER A 340 -12.05 -22.63 7.63
C SER A 340 -13.10 -22.18 8.66
N LEU A 341 -12.63 -21.55 9.73
CA LEU A 341 -13.49 -21.03 10.78
C LEU A 341 -14.16 -19.70 10.36
N PRO A 342 -15.44 -19.48 10.72
CA PRO A 342 -16.14 -18.23 10.47
C PRO A 342 -15.52 -17.06 11.24
N ILE A 343 -15.70 -15.84 10.73
CA ILE A 343 -15.36 -14.62 11.48
C ILE A 343 -16.34 -14.43 12.63
N PHE A 344 -17.63 -14.67 12.39
CA PHE A 344 -18.72 -14.51 13.36
C PHE A 344 -19.53 -15.81 13.48
N GLY A 345 -19.46 -16.46 14.63
CA GLY A 345 -20.28 -17.62 14.92
C GLY A 345 -19.71 -18.51 16.01
N VAL A 346 -20.28 -19.71 16.09
CA VAL A 346 -19.87 -20.77 17.01
C VAL A 346 -18.97 -21.74 16.25
N VAL A 347 -17.86 -22.12 16.87
CA VAL A 347 -16.83 -23.02 16.35
C VAL A 347 -16.55 -24.13 17.36
N SER A 348 -16.34 -25.35 16.87
CA SER A 348 -16.01 -26.49 17.73
C SER A 348 -14.51 -26.74 17.74
N MET A 349 -13.94 -26.86 18.93
CA MET A 349 -12.52 -27.16 19.13
C MET A 349 -12.21 -28.60 18.72
N LYS A 350 -11.32 -28.76 17.74
CA LYS A 350 -10.76 -30.06 17.33
C LYS A 350 -9.61 -30.48 18.26
N LYS A 351 -9.16 -31.74 18.16
CA LYS A 351 -7.98 -32.23 18.89
C LYS A 351 -6.78 -31.34 18.52
N GLY A 352 -6.14 -30.71 19.51
CA GLY A 352 -5.00 -29.82 19.31
C GLY A 352 -5.27 -28.31 19.51
N GLY A 353 -6.51 -27.91 19.81
CA GLY A 353 -6.85 -26.51 20.06
C GLY A 353 -7.03 -25.68 18.79
N PHE A 354 -7.20 -24.37 18.95
CA PHE A 354 -7.34 -23.43 17.84
C PHE A 354 -6.00 -22.83 17.42
N LYS A 355 -5.83 -22.64 16.12
CA LYS A 355 -4.65 -22.03 15.49
C LYS A 355 -5.08 -20.92 14.54
N GLN A 356 -4.18 -19.99 14.28
CA GLN A 356 -4.40 -18.95 13.26
C GLN A 356 -4.69 -19.56 11.88
N SER A 357 -4.01 -20.66 11.53
CA SER A 357 -4.19 -21.39 10.28
C SER A 357 -5.59 -21.99 10.09
N ASP A 358 -6.41 -22.04 11.15
CA ASP A 358 -7.80 -22.51 11.04
C ASP A 358 -8.71 -21.46 10.39
N PHE A 359 -8.24 -20.22 10.26
CA PHE A 359 -8.93 -19.14 9.54
C PHE A 359 -8.35 -19.01 8.13
N GLY A 360 -9.22 -18.89 7.14
CA GLY A 360 -8.79 -18.71 5.76
C GLY A 360 -8.10 -17.35 5.53
N PRO A 361 -7.45 -17.17 4.37
CA PRO A 361 -6.74 -15.93 4.02
C PRO A 361 -7.66 -14.71 4.06
N ILE A 362 -8.90 -14.87 3.60
CA ILE A 362 -9.90 -13.79 3.53
C ILE A 362 -10.38 -13.40 4.94
N GLN A 363 -10.66 -14.38 5.79
CA GLN A 363 -11.04 -14.14 7.17
C GLN A 363 -9.92 -13.42 7.91
N THR A 364 -8.69 -13.90 7.77
CA THR A 364 -7.49 -13.27 8.36
C THR A 364 -7.35 -11.82 7.91
N TYR A 365 -7.47 -11.56 6.61
CA TYR A 365 -7.42 -10.21 6.03
C TYR A 365 -8.52 -9.31 6.58
N LEU A 366 -9.79 -9.76 6.56
CA LEU A 366 -10.92 -8.97 7.05
C LEU A 366 -10.85 -8.69 8.56
N ILE A 367 -10.43 -9.67 9.37
CA ILE A 367 -10.22 -9.48 10.80
C ILE A 367 -9.16 -8.40 11.03
N ASN A 368 -8.00 -8.51 10.38
CA ASN A 368 -6.84 -7.67 10.67
C ASN A 368 -6.90 -6.28 10.00
N GLU A 369 -7.46 -6.16 8.80
CA GLU A 369 -7.48 -4.91 8.04
C GLU A 369 -8.80 -4.15 8.16
N TYR A 370 -9.92 -4.84 8.44
CA TYR A 370 -11.24 -4.22 8.48
C TYR A 370 -11.87 -4.21 9.87
N PHE A 371 -12.30 -5.36 10.37
CA PHE A 371 -13.16 -5.43 11.55
C PHE A 371 -12.43 -4.93 12.80
N SER A 372 -11.15 -5.27 13.00
CA SER A 372 -10.38 -4.86 14.18
C SER A 372 -9.81 -3.43 14.16
N GLN A 373 -9.87 -2.72 13.03
CA GLN A 373 -9.22 -1.42 12.85
C GLN A 373 -10.20 -0.26 13.09
N THR A 374 -9.79 0.73 13.88
CA THR A 374 -10.66 1.89 14.21
C THR A 374 -10.94 2.78 13.01
N ARG A 375 -9.94 3.01 12.14
CA ARG A 375 -10.06 3.83 10.93
C ARG A 375 -10.22 2.98 9.66
N SER A 376 -10.88 1.83 9.78
CA SER A 376 -11.07 0.91 8.66
C SER A 376 -11.97 1.46 7.55
N THR A 377 -12.79 2.48 7.86
CA THR A 377 -13.65 3.18 6.91
C THR A 377 -12.86 3.80 5.78
N LEU A 378 -11.67 4.36 6.05
CA LEU A 378 -10.78 4.93 5.04
C LEU A 378 -10.38 3.93 3.96
N LYS A 379 -10.34 2.63 4.31
CA LYS A 379 -9.96 1.54 3.40
C LYS A 379 -11.16 0.87 2.74
N ILE A 380 -12.39 1.32 2.97
CA ILE A 380 -13.58 0.53 2.62
C ILE A 380 -13.66 0.20 1.13
N ILE A 381 -13.42 1.17 0.26
CA ILE A 381 -13.47 0.98 -1.19
C ILE A 381 -12.35 0.05 -1.64
N GLN A 382 -11.13 0.27 -1.15
CA GLN A 382 -10.00 -0.61 -1.41
C GLN A 382 -10.25 -2.06 -0.98
N ILE A 383 -10.84 -2.26 0.21
CA ILE A 383 -11.19 -3.60 0.72
C ILE A 383 -12.29 -4.23 -0.14
N SER A 384 -13.34 -3.49 -0.47
CA SER A 384 -14.42 -3.96 -1.35
C SER A 384 -13.88 -4.40 -2.71
N LEU A 385 -13.02 -3.60 -3.35
CA LEU A 385 -12.38 -3.95 -4.61
C LEU A 385 -11.46 -5.18 -4.47
N ALA A 386 -10.70 -5.28 -3.38
CA ALA A 386 -9.85 -6.45 -3.14
C ALA A 386 -10.67 -7.75 -3.01
N LEU A 387 -11.80 -7.71 -2.31
CA LEU A 387 -12.70 -8.86 -2.17
C LEU A 387 -13.31 -9.26 -3.52
N ILE A 388 -13.79 -8.28 -4.31
CA ILE A 388 -14.36 -8.52 -5.64
C ILE A 388 -13.30 -9.14 -6.56
N CYS A 389 -12.09 -8.55 -6.59
CA CYS A 389 -10.98 -9.06 -7.39
C CYS A 389 -10.63 -10.50 -7.01
N PHE A 390 -10.50 -10.79 -5.71
CA PHE A 390 -10.25 -12.14 -5.22
C PHE A 390 -11.34 -13.12 -5.65
N TRP A 391 -12.62 -12.74 -5.52
CA TRP A 391 -13.76 -13.59 -5.87
C TRP A 391 -13.76 -13.94 -7.36
N TYR A 392 -13.61 -12.95 -8.23
CA TYR A 392 -13.55 -13.19 -9.67
C TYR A 392 -12.33 -14.04 -10.07
N GLN A 393 -11.14 -13.74 -9.55
CA GLN A 393 -9.94 -14.52 -9.88
C GLN A 393 -10.06 -15.97 -9.42
N SER A 394 -10.70 -16.23 -8.27
CA SER A 394 -10.81 -17.56 -7.70
C SER A 394 -11.90 -18.41 -8.36
N PHE A 395 -13.05 -17.81 -8.70
CA PHE A 395 -14.24 -18.58 -9.11
C PHE A 395 -14.70 -18.29 -10.55
N HIS A 396 -14.36 -17.12 -11.10
CA HIS A 396 -14.86 -16.65 -12.39
C HIS A 396 -13.78 -15.99 -13.26
N PRO A 397 -12.59 -16.60 -13.44
CA PRO A 397 -11.46 -15.95 -14.10
C PRO A 397 -11.75 -15.55 -15.56
N HIS A 398 -12.63 -16.30 -16.25
CA HIS A 398 -13.05 -16.02 -17.62
C HIS A 398 -13.94 -14.78 -17.78
N PHE A 399 -14.50 -14.27 -16.68
CA PHE A 399 -15.33 -13.07 -16.65
C PHE A 399 -14.58 -11.86 -16.07
N PHE A 400 -13.24 -11.94 -15.98
CA PHE A 400 -12.44 -10.92 -15.30
C PHE A 400 -11.32 -10.36 -16.18
N PHE A 401 -10.70 -9.27 -15.72
CA PHE A 401 -9.53 -8.68 -16.37
C PHE A 401 -8.38 -9.68 -16.44
N GLN A 402 -7.70 -9.73 -17.59
CA GLN A 402 -6.54 -10.62 -17.78
C GLN A 402 -5.38 -10.25 -16.84
N ARG A 403 -5.16 -8.95 -16.62
CA ARG A 403 -4.14 -8.44 -15.71
C ARG A 403 -4.80 -7.73 -14.54
N GLN A 404 -4.27 -7.99 -13.33
CA GLN A 404 -4.78 -7.38 -12.11
C GLN A 404 -4.58 -5.86 -12.10
N GLN A 405 -3.51 -5.38 -12.73
CA GLN A 405 -3.19 -3.96 -12.89
C GLN A 405 -4.31 -3.22 -13.65
N ASP A 406 -4.80 -3.82 -14.74
CA ASP A 406 -5.88 -3.23 -15.54
C ASP A 406 -7.15 -3.09 -14.70
N TYR A 407 -7.49 -4.09 -13.88
CA TYR A 407 -8.61 -3.99 -12.95
C TYR A 407 -8.47 -2.80 -11.99
N TRP A 408 -7.33 -2.67 -11.32
CA TRP A 408 -7.13 -1.60 -10.34
C TRP A 408 -7.19 -0.23 -10.98
N LYS A 409 -6.49 -0.06 -12.11
CA LYS A 409 -6.46 1.18 -12.87
C LYS A 409 -7.89 1.61 -13.24
N GLU A 410 -8.62 0.73 -13.90
CA GLU A 410 -9.96 1.03 -14.42
C GLU A 410 -10.95 1.32 -13.29
N MET A 411 -10.90 0.54 -12.21
CA MET A 411 -11.81 0.76 -11.09
C MET A 411 -11.51 2.06 -10.35
N ILE A 412 -10.24 2.41 -10.16
CA ILE A 412 -9.85 3.67 -9.52
C ILE A 412 -10.29 4.87 -10.38
N GLU A 413 -9.93 4.86 -11.67
CA GLU A 413 -10.27 5.95 -12.61
C GLU A 413 -11.80 6.20 -12.66
N HIS A 414 -12.60 5.15 -12.78
CA HIS A 414 -14.05 5.32 -12.91
C HIS A 414 -14.74 5.68 -11.59
N LEU A 415 -14.33 5.06 -10.47
CA LEU A 415 -14.92 5.37 -9.17
C LEU A 415 -14.53 6.77 -8.70
N GLU A 416 -13.34 7.26 -9.04
CA GLU A 416 -12.92 8.63 -8.75
C GLU A 416 -13.93 9.64 -9.32
N ILE A 417 -14.28 9.50 -10.60
CA ILE A 417 -15.21 10.40 -11.28
C ILE A 417 -16.59 10.43 -10.59
N MET A 418 -17.07 9.26 -10.15
CA MET A 418 -18.40 9.09 -9.57
C MET A 418 -18.49 9.56 -8.11
N LEU A 419 -17.44 9.31 -7.33
CA LEU A 419 -17.40 9.63 -5.90
C LEU A 419 -16.91 11.05 -5.62
N ASN A 420 -16.27 11.70 -6.61
CA ASN A 420 -15.74 13.04 -6.46
C ASN A 420 -16.83 14.10 -6.61
N VAL A 421 -17.18 14.70 -5.47
CA VAL A 421 -17.97 15.93 -5.40
C VAL A 421 -17.10 16.99 -4.75
N ARG A 422 -16.64 17.96 -5.55
CA ARG A 422 -15.78 19.07 -5.10
C ARG A 422 -14.50 18.60 -4.37
N GLY A 423 -13.87 17.54 -4.87
CA GLY A 423 -12.66 16.95 -4.30
C GLY A 423 -12.89 16.07 -3.07
N THR A 424 -14.15 15.81 -2.69
CA THR A 424 -14.49 15.04 -1.49
C THR A 424 -15.30 13.80 -1.83
N TYR A 425 -15.16 12.76 -1.00
CA TYR A 425 -15.97 11.54 -1.08
C TYR A 425 -17.45 11.89 -0.92
N SER A 426 -18.27 11.42 -1.86
CA SER A 426 -19.70 11.60 -1.82
C SER A 426 -20.42 10.47 -2.52
N VAL A 427 -21.55 10.06 -1.93
CA VAL A 427 -22.46 9.06 -2.49
C VAL A 427 -23.82 9.67 -2.83
N ILE A 428 -23.88 10.97 -3.08
CA ILE A 428 -25.15 11.66 -3.40
C ILE A 428 -25.75 11.16 -4.71
N TYR A 429 -24.92 10.76 -5.67
CA TYR A 429 -25.31 10.25 -6.99
C TYR A 429 -25.51 8.74 -7.03
N PHE A 430 -25.73 8.13 -5.86
CA PHE A 430 -26.03 6.72 -5.73
C PHE A 430 -27.39 6.54 -5.06
N ASP A 431 -28.18 5.63 -5.63
CA ASP A 431 -29.43 5.19 -5.05
C ASP A 431 -29.21 4.21 -3.88
N ASN A 432 -30.30 3.66 -3.34
CA ASN A 432 -30.26 2.72 -2.23
C ASN A 432 -29.72 1.34 -2.62
N ASP A 433 -29.74 0.99 -3.91
CA ASP A 433 -29.16 -0.23 -4.45
C ASP A 433 -27.65 -0.11 -4.67
N ALA A 434 -27.08 1.07 -4.38
CA ALA A 434 -25.72 1.46 -4.70
C ALA A 434 -25.44 1.56 -6.21
N LYS A 435 -26.47 1.82 -7.03
CA LYS A 435 -26.32 2.11 -8.45
C LYS A 435 -26.10 3.60 -8.64
N PHE A 436 -25.21 3.94 -9.58
CA PHE A 436 -24.97 5.32 -9.96
C PHE A 436 -26.16 5.85 -10.79
N ILE A 437 -26.72 7.00 -10.39
CA ILE A 437 -27.91 7.60 -11.02
C ILE A 437 -27.61 8.88 -11.83
N GLY A 438 -26.33 9.25 -11.98
CA GLY A 438 -25.93 10.44 -12.74
C GLY A 438 -25.82 11.72 -11.90
N LYS A 439 -25.26 12.77 -12.52
CA LYS A 439 -25.06 14.10 -11.92
C LYS A 439 -26.20 15.06 -12.26
#